data_AF-A0A426D826-F1
#
_entry.id   AF-A0A426D826-F1
#
_cell.length_a   1.000
_cell.length_b   1.000
_cell.length_c   1.000
_cell.angle_alpha   90.00
_cell.angle_beta   90.00
_cell.angle_gamma   90.00
#
_symmetry.space_group_name_H-M   'P 1'
#
loop_
_entity.id
_entity.type
_entity.pdbx_description
1 polymer ?
#
loop_
_entity_poly.entity_id
_entity_poly.type
_entity_poly.pdbx_seq_one_letter_code
_entity_poly.pdbx_strand_id
1 'polypeptide(L)'
;MFINVASKAQPLFKAYPQVADSAVAKQLTQANPLFSWHANYLTVNRKKTVIMTHDASTLTIVLTDVNAKNRHQLADRFWVQLQLLWQQNELPAAAFTAYRQVAGDWQINKTINRSLLGYTTEYTSDLKWWLTNGFPQFNPDAYVQQLSQIQRKDAEGQPVTARDLPTQLAVTNLKWHATAPTNTTALKAIWKQLATLDQQTTGLLDEGDTQKLDDHVEQIQRTNQQPINWFIKAIQTDYSAKTITNYRKALEFYLNEYLAYHLTTLRSPDATNVGELFLHGVSETELKRTRRSTARLYQFLQQNGLISAADLRTAKQDLKGSVDSVLAGFDFYDPF
;
A
#
# COMPACT_ATOMS: atom_id res chain seq x y z
N MET A 1 -9.17 12.91 10.80
CA MET A 1 -8.91 11.48 11.10
C MET A 1 -9.14 10.68 9.84
N PHE A 2 -8.26 9.74 9.51
CA PHE A 2 -8.39 8.95 8.28
C PHE A 2 -9.15 7.64 8.50
N ILE A 3 -10.13 7.37 7.65
CA ILE A 3 -10.83 6.09 7.60
C ILE A 3 -10.50 5.39 6.27
N ASN A 4 -9.68 4.34 6.36
CA ASN A 4 -9.21 3.54 5.23
C ASN A 4 -10.21 2.42 4.94
N VAL A 5 -11.10 2.65 3.98
CA VAL A 5 -12.27 1.80 3.74
C VAL A 5 -11.98 0.74 2.66
N ALA A 6 -12.29 -0.52 2.96
CA ALA A 6 -12.25 -1.62 2.00
C ALA A 6 -13.12 -1.33 0.77
N SER A 7 -12.68 -1.74 -0.43
CA SER A 7 -13.37 -1.43 -1.70
C SER A 7 -14.88 -1.74 -1.65
N LYS A 8 -15.26 -2.92 -1.11
CA LYS A 8 -16.68 -3.30 -0.96
C LYS A 8 -17.47 -2.37 -0.04
N ALA A 9 -16.81 -1.80 0.98
CA ALA A 9 -17.42 -0.98 2.02
C ALA A 9 -17.58 0.50 1.63
N GLN A 10 -16.83 0.96 0.62
CA GLN A 10 -16.85 2.35 0.13
C GLN A 10 -18.26 2.94 -0.07
N PRO A 11 -19.26 2.21 -0.61
CA PRO A 11 -20.62 2.75 -0.76
C PRO A 11 -21.31 3.20 0.53
N LEU A 12 -20.90 2.70 1.69
CA LEU A 12 -21.45 3.10 2.99
C LEU A 12 -20.93 4.46 3.46
N PHE A 13 -19.77 4.89 2.95
CA PHE A 13 -19.07 6.09 3.41
C PHE A 13 -19.11 7.25 2.40
N LYS A 14 -19.89 7.13 1.32
CA LYS A 14 -19.98 8.13 0.25
C LYS A 14 -20.42 9.53 0.70
N ALA A 15 -21.09 9.65 1.84
CA ALA A 15 -21.57 10.92 2.38
C ALA A 15 -20.47 11.70 3.13
N TYR A 16 -19.30 11.10 3.39
CA TYR A 16 -18.21 11.73 4.11
C TYR A 16 -17.16 12.32 3.15
N PRO A 17 -16.42 13.37 3.57
CA PRO A 17 -15.35 13.95 2.78
C PRO A 17 -14.32 12.89 2.35
N GLN A 18 -13.99 12.89 1.06
CA GLN A 18 -12.95 12.02 0.51
C GLN A 18 -11.60 12.73 0.58
N VAL A 19 -10.52 11.97 0.75
CA VAL A 19 -9.17 12.53 0.63
C VAL A 19 -8.95 13.09 -0.78
N ALA A 20 -8.34 14.26 -0.88
CA ALA A 20 -8.03 14.90 -2.16
C ALA A 20 -6.94 14.14 -2.94
N ASP A 21 -5.90 13.70 -2.23
CA ASP A 21 -4.80 12.91 -2.78
C ASP A 21 -4.55 11.66 -1.91
N SER A 22 -4.78 10.49 -2.50
CA SER A 22 -4.63 9.20 -1.83
C SER A 22 -3.16 8.87 -1.50
N ALA A 23 -2.20 9.38 -2.29
CA ALA A 23 -0.76 9.17 -2.03
C ALA A 23 -0.30 10.00 -0.82
N VAL A 24 -0.69 11.28 -0.76
CA VAL A 24 -0.43 12.14 0.40
C VAL A 24 -1.12 11.59 1.64
N ALA A 25 -2.38 11.16 1.51
CA ALA A 25 -3.10 10.53 2.61
C ALA A 25 -2.38 9.26 3.11
N LYS A 26 -1.88 8.40 2.22
CA LYS A 26 -1.10 7.20 2.59
C LYS A 26 0.13 7.59 3.43
N GLN A 27 0.89 8.59 3.00
CA GLN A 27 2.07 9.05 3.74
C GLN A 27 1.69 9.58 5.12
N LEU A 28 0.66 10.42 5.21
CA LEU A 28 0.18 11.00 6.47
C LEU A 28 -0.29 9.92 7.43
N THR A 29 -1.07 8.93 6.96
CA THR A 29 -1.54 7.80 7.78
C THR A 29 -0.40 6.92 8.28
N GLN A 30 0.64 6.71 7.46
CA GLN A 30 1.83 5.95 7.87
C GLN A 30 2.63 6.70 8.93
N ALA A 31 2.75 8.02 8.82
CA ALA A 31 3.40 8.84 9.84
C ALA A 31 2.54 9.01 11.11
N ASN A 32 1.23 8.74 11.03
CA ASN A 32 0.27 9.03 12.09
C ASN A 32 -0.75 7.89 12.28
N PRO A 33 -0.31 6.68 12.64
CA PRO A 33 -1.22 5.53 12.80
C PRO A 33 -2.21 5.72 13.95
N LEU A 34 -1.94 6.61 14.92
CA LEU A 34 -2.86 6.98 16.00
C LEU A 34 -4.14 7.70 15.51
N PHE A 35 -4.13 8.27 14.30
CA PHE A 35 -5.29 8.99 13.75
C PHE A 35 -5.84 8.31 12.49
N SER A 36 -5.61 6.99 12.39
CA SER A 36 -5.94 6.19 11.22
C SER A 36 -6.66 4.90 11.64
N TRP A 37 -7.72 4.56 10.90
CA TRP A 37 -8.55 3.38 11.14
C TRP A 37 -8.83 2.65 9.83
N HIS A 38 -8.81 1.32 9.84
CA HIS A 38 -9.25 0.48 8.73
C HIS A 38 -10.70 0.03 8.91
N ALA A 39 -11.53 0.20 7.89
CA ALA A 39 -12.94 -0.13 7.94
C ALA A 39 -13.36 -1.18 6.91
N ASN A 40 -14.20 -2.12 7.35
CA ASN A 40 -14.81 -3.14 6.51
C ASN A 40 -16.27 -3.36 6.92
N TYR A 41 -17.02 -4.18 6.18
CA TYR A 41 -18.34 -4.63 6.62
C TYR A 41 -18.61 -6.10 6.29
N LEU A 42 -19.52 -6.67 7.07
CA LEU A 42 -20.21 -7.93 6.81
C LEU A 42 -21.72 -7.72 6.77
N THR A 43 -22.44 -8.69 6.23
CA THR A 43 -23.90 -8.74 6.28
C THR A 43 -24.32 -10.00 7.02
N VAL A 44 -25.09 -9.83 8.10
CA VAL A 44 -25.72 -10.92 8.85
C VAL A 44 -27.19 -10.58 9.02
N ASN A 45 -28.07 -11.56 8.78
CA ASN A 45 -29.53 -11.38 8.86
C ASN A 45 -30.02 -10.14 8.08
N ARG A 46 -29.48 -9.94 6.87
CA ARG A 46 -29.74 -8.79 5.97
C ARG A 46 -29.35 -7.41 6.53
N LYS A 47 -28.72 -7.35 7.71
CA LYS A 47 -28.21 -6.12 8.32
C LYS A 47 -26.70 -6.00 8.06
N LYS A 48 -26.24 -4.82 7.65
CA LYS A 48 -24.81 -4.58 7.50
C LYS A 48 -24.21 -4.21 8.86
N THR A 49 -23.08 -4.81 9.18
CA THR A 49 -22.30 -4.50 10.37
C THR A 49 -20.93 -4.02 9.90
N VAL A 50 -20.58 -2.79 10.26
CA VAL A 50 -19.30 -2.17 9.98
C VAL A 50 -18.33 -2.50 11.11
N ILE A 51 -17.11 -2.90 10.76
CA ILE A 51 -16.01 -3.12 11.71
C ILE A 51 -14.92 -2.11 11.37
N MET A 52 -14.38 -1.46 12.40
CA MET A 52 -13.30 -0.48 12.28
C MET A 52 -12.17 -0.87 13.24
N THR A 53 -10.97 -1.07 12.74
CA THR A 53 -9.78 -1.41 13.55
C THR A 53 -8.83 -0.23 13.55
N HIS A 54 -8.36 0.20 14.72
CA HIS A 54 -7.41 1.30 14.86
C HIS A 54 -6.03 0.88 14.34
N ASP A 55 -5.25 1.77 13.72
CA ASP A 55 -4.00 1.34 13.06
C ASP A 55 -2.82 1.21 14.03
N ALA A 56 -2.80 1.99 15.11
CA ALA A 56 -1.73 1.98 16.12
C ALA A 56 -1.97 1.05 17.33
N SER A 57 -3.22 0.87 17.76
CA SER A 57 -3.55 0.13 19.00
C SER A 57 -4.67 -0.89 18.85
N THR A 58 -4.77 -1.89 19.73
CA THR A 58 -5.71 -3.02 19.60
C THR A 58 -7.21 -2.66 19.48
N LEU A 59 -7.59 -1.40 19.69
CA LEU A 59 -8.97 -0.94 19.62
C LEU A 59 -9.66 -1.34 18.31
N THR A 60 -10.83 -1.94 18.48
CA THR A 60 -11.75 -2.31 17.41
C THR A 60 -13.13 -1.76 17.75
N ILE A 61 -13.86 -1.25 16.76
CA ILE A 61 -15.23 -0.74 16.90
C ILE A 61 -16.14 -1.52 15.95
N VAL A 62 -17.32 -1.88 16.44
CA VAL A 62 -18.35 -2.57 15.65
C VAL A 62 -19.63 -1.75 15.66
N LEU A 63 -20.09 -1.35 14.47
CA LEU A 63 -21.33 -0.61 14.28
C LEU A 63 -22.34 -1.50 13.55
N THR A 64 -23.36 -1.96 14.27
CA THR A 64 -24.40 -2.86 13.74
C THR A 64 -25.52 -2.11 13.03
N ASP A 65 -26.35 -2.83 12.26
CA ASP A 65 -27.56 -2.31 11.60
C ASP A 65 -27.32 -1.04 10.76
N VAL A 66 -26.24 -1.02 9.98
CA VAL A 66 -25.93 0.08 9.07
C VAL A 66 -26.75 -0.07 7.80
N ASN A 67 -27.54 0.94 7.49
CA ASN A 67 -28.43 0.96 6.33
C ASN A 67 -28.51 2.36 5.71
N ALA A 68 -29.27 2.50 4.62
CA ALA A 68 -29.36 3.75 3.89
C ALA A 68 -29.89 4.92 4.74
N LYS A 69 -30.71 4.64 5.76
CA LYS A 69 -31.32 5.64 6.62
C LYS A 69 -30.34 6.20 7.65
N ASN A 70 -29.42 5.38 8.18
CA ASN A 70 -28.56 5.79 9.29
C ASN A 70 -27.06 5.89 8.95
N ARG A 71 -26.64 5.54 7.72
CA ARG A 71 -25.21 5.60 7.32
C ARG A 71 -24.58 7.00 7.44
N HIS A 72 -25.38 8.07 7.48
CA HIS A 72 -24.90 9.43 7.68
C HIS A 72 -24.47 9.71 9.14
N GLN A 73 -24.92 8.88 10.09
CA GLN A 73 -24.62 8.98 11.52
C GLN A 73 -23.43 8.09 11.93
N LEU A 74 -22.72 7.46 10.99
CA LEU A 74 -21.62 6.54 11.32
C LEU A 74 -20.52 7.22 12.14
N ALA A 75 -20.18 8.47 11.82
CA ALA A 75 -19.19 9.23 12.59
C ALA A 75 -19.61 9.43 14.05
N ASP A 76 -20.87 9.84 14.29
CA ASP A 76 -21.38 10.03 15.66
C ASP A 76 -21.41 8.71 16.43
N ARG A 77 -21.92 7.66 15.79
CA ARG A 77 -21.98 6.31 16.38
C ARG A 77 -20.60 5.77 16.71
N PHE A 78 -19.60 6.04 15.86
CA PHE A 78 -18.21 5.69 16.11
C PHE A 78 -17.67 6.40 17.35
N TRP A 79 -17.88 7.71 17.49
CA TRP A 79 -17.35 8.46 18.62
C TRP A 79 -17.97 8.01 19.95
N VAL A 80 -19.26 7.71 19.95
CA VAL A 80 -19.96 7.14 21.13
C VAL A 80 -19.34 5.79 21.52
N GLN A 81 -19.15 4.89 20.55
CA GLN A 81 -18.56 3.58 20.80
C GLN A 81 -17.09 3.67 21.22
N LEU A 82 -16.31 4.57 20.63
CA LEU A 82 -14.93 4.80 21.04
C LEU A 82 -14.85 5.31 22.48
N GLN A 83 -15.75 6.19 22.89
CA GLN A 83 -15.79 6.69 24.27
C GLN A 83 -16.06 5.58 25.29
N LEU A 84 -16.96 4.66 24.97
CA LEU A 84 -17.25 3.49 25.80
C LEU A 84 -16.01 2.60 25.94
N LEU A 85 -15.31 2.32 24.83
CA LEU A 85 -14.06 1.56 24.87
C LEU A 85 -12.97 2.29 25.66
N TRP A 86 -12.90 3.61 25.56
CA TRP A 86 -11.96 4.41 26.33
C TRP A 86 -12.16 4.22 27.83
N GLN A 87 -13.43 4.29 28.28
CA GLN A 87 -13.80 4.08 29.68
C GLN A 87 -13.53 2.63 30.14
N GLN A 88 -13.88 1.65 29.32
CA GLN A 88 -13.69 0.23 29.63
C GLN A 88 -12.22 -0.19 29.73
N ASN A 89 -11.33 0.51 29.02
CA ASN A 89 -9.88 0.30 29.10
C ASN A 89 -9.21 1.23 30.12
N GLU A 90 -10.00 1.85 31.01
CA GLU A 90 -9.54 2.72 32.10
C GLU A 90 -8.65 3.89 31.61
N LEU A 91 -8.87 4.33 30.37
CA LEU A 91 -8.10 5.41 29.79
C LEU A 91 -8.65 6.78 30.27
N PRO A 92 -7.79 7.78 30.53
CA PRO A 92 -8.24 9.06 31.05
C PRO A 92 -9.22 9.78 30.12
N ALA A 93 -10.30 10.33 30.68
CA ALA A 93 -11.31 11.10 29.92
C ALA A 93 -10.71 12.36 29.25
N ALA A 94 -9.70 12.97 29.88
CA ALA A 94 -8.95 14.07 29.30
C ALA A 94 -8.21 13.64 28.02
N ALA A 95 -7.68 12.40 27.98
CA ALA A 95 -7.04 11.86 26.79
C ALA A 95 -8.03 11.60 25.65
N PHE A 96 -9.26 11.15 25.95
CA PHE A 96 -10.31 11.02 24.94
C PHE A 96 -10.68 12.37 24.31
N THR A 97 -10.83 13.40 25.16
CA THR A 97 -11.17 14.76 24.71
C THR A 97 -10.06 15.31 23.81
N ALA A 98 -8.80 15.19 24.23
CA ALA A 98 -7.64 15.56 23.42
C ALA A 98 -7.57 14.77 22.11
N TYR A 99 -7.82 13.45 22.15
CA TYR A 99 -7.81 12.60 20.97
C TYR A 99 -8.84 13.07 19.94
N ARG A 100 -10.09 13.29 20.37
CA ARG A 100 -11.16 13.76 19.48
C ARG A 100 -10.83 15.11 18.85
N GLN A 101 -10.26 16.03 19.64
CA GLN A 101 -9.86 17.35 19.17
C GLN A 101 -8.73 17.28 18.13
N VAL A 102 -7.68 16.51 18.41
CA VAL A 102 -6.50 16.40 17.52
C VAL A 102 -6.80 15.57 16.28
N ALA A 103 -7.55 14.47 16.43
CA ALA A 103 -7.88 13.59 15.32
C ALA A 103 -8.71 14.34 14.25
N GLY A 104 -9.64 15.21 14.66
CA GLY A 104 -10.48 15.99 13.75
C GLY A 104 -11.45 15.13 12.93
N ASP A 105 -12.13 15.79 11.98
CA ASP A 105 -13.20 15.16 11.19
C ASP A 105 -12.72 14.01 10.29
N TRP A 106 -13.65 13.13 9.94
CA TRP A 106 -13.39 11.99 9.07
C TRP A 106 -13.01 12.42 7.65
N GLN A 107 -11.93 11.80 7.15
CA GLN A 107 -11.58 11.80 5.74
C GLN A 107 -11.48 10.36 5.25
N ILE A 108 -12.26 10.03 4.23
CA ILE A 108 -12.35 8.67 3.70
C ILE A 108 -11.26 8.45 2.65
N ASN A 109 -10.52 7.37 2.82
CA ASN A 109 -9.53 6.90 1.86
C ASN A 109 -9.84 5.46 1.43
N LYS A 110 -9.20 5.02 0.35
CA LYS A 110 -9.13 3.60 -0.02
C LYS A 110 -8.16 2.88 0.92
N THR A 111 -8.32 1.57 1.09
CA THR A 111 -7.36 0.77 1.85
C THR A 111 -5.93 0.99 1.36
N ILE A 112 -5.07 1.40 2.29
CA ILE A 112 -3.66 1.71 2.05
C ILE A 112 -2.71 0.60 2.54
N ASN A 113 -3.15 -0.17 3.54
CA ASN A 113 -2.37 -1.26 4.13
C ASN A 113 -3.16 -2.57 4.03
N ARG A 114 -2.64 -3.52 3.24
CA ARG A 114 -3.30 -4.81 2.99
C ARG A 114 -3.14 -5.79 4.16
N SER A 115 -2.10 -5.67 4.97
CA SER A 115 -1.92 -6.54 6.14
C SER A 115 -2.95 -6.19 7.23
N LEU A 116 -3.16 -4.89 7.48
CA LEU A 116 -4.22 -4.40 8.38
C LEU A 116 -5.61 -4.80 7.90
N LEU A 117 -5.89 -4.74 6.59
CA LEU A 117 -7.13 -5.25 6.03
C LEU A 117 -7.31 -6.77 6.24
N GLY A 118 -6.21 -7.53 6.26
CA GLY A 118 -6.21 -8.96 6.59
C GLY A 118 -6.80 -9.22 7.98
N TYR A 119 -6.30 -8.52 9.00
CA TYR A 119 -6.81 -8.60 10.37
C TYR A 119 -8.28 -8.17 10.47
N THR A 120 -8.65 -7.04 9.85
CA THR A 120 -10.06 -6.61 9.83
C THR A 120 -10.96 -7.68 9.19
N THR A 121 -10.47 -8.41 8.19
CA THR A 121 -11.21 -9.49 7.50
C THR A 121 -11.32 -10.77 8.34
N GLU A 122 -10.29 -11.08 9.13
CA GLU A 122 -10.31 -12.17 10.10
C GLU A 122 -11.39 -11.92 11.18
N TYR A 123 -11.39 -10.73 11.80
CA TYR A 123 -12.45 -10.35 12.75
C TYR A 123 -13.83 -10.28 12.12
N THR A 124 -13.91 -9.92 10.83
CA THR A 124 -15.17 -9.99 10.08
C THR A 124 -15.69 -11.43 10.00
N SER A 125 -14.81 -12.41 9.88
CA SER A 125 -15.17 -13.83 9.81
C SER A 125 -15.62 -14.36 11.18
N ASP A 126 -14.88 -14.02 12.23
CA ASP A 126 -15.24 -14.38 13.61
C ASP A 126 -16.56 -13.74 14.03
N LEU A 127 -16.70 -12.43 13.83
CA LEU A 127 -17.94 -11.71 14.17
C LEU A 127 -19.14 -12.29 13.40
N LYS A 128 -18.94 -12.68 12.13
CA LYS A 128 -20.01 -13.33 11.35
C LYS A 128 -20.42 -14.65 11.98
N TRP A 129 -19.48 -15.48 12.41
CA TRP A 129 -19.78 -16.73 13.10
C TRP A 129 -20.58 -16.48 14.38
N TRP A 130 -20.16 -15.51 15.21
CA TRP A 130 -20.88 -15.15 16.45
C TRP A 130 -22.29 -14.63 16.20
N LEU A 131 -22.45 -13.67 15.28
CA LEU A 131 -23.76 -13.08 14.95
C LEU A 131 -24.71 -14.08 14.29
N THR A 132 -24.20 -15.15 13.66
CA THR A 132 -25.02 -16.16 12.97
C THR A 132 -25.43 -17.29 13.93
N ASN A 133 -24.52 -17.76 14.78
CA ASN A 133 -24.73 -18.92 15.63
C ASN A 133 -25.35 -18.56 16.99
N GLY A 134 -25.49 -17.27 17.31
CA GLY A 134 -26.39 -16.78 18.34
C GLY A 134 -26.20 -17.45 19.71
N PHE A 135 -25.16 -17.06 20.45
CA PHE A 135 -25.21 -17.29 21.88
C PHE A 135 -26.36 -16.43 22.46
N PRO A 136 -27.28 -16.99 23.27
CA PRO A 136 -28.46 -16.28 23.80
C PRO A 136 -28.17 -15.00 24.60
N GLN A 137 -26.89 -14.73 24.87
CA GLN A 137 -26.37 -13.65 25.70
C GLN A 137 -25.27 -12.85 24.97
N PHE A 138 -25.32 -12.79 23.63
CA PHE A 138 -24.42 -11.95 22.85
C PHE A 138 -24.63 -10.47 23.21
N ASN A 139 -23.69 -9.92 23.97
CA ASN A 139 -23.55 -8.49 24.19
C ASN A 139 -22.53 -7.94 23.16
N PRO A 140 -22.97 -7.13 22.17
CA PRO A 140 -22.06 -6.53 21.20
C PRO A 140 -20.91 -5.78 21.85
N ASP A 141 -21.16 -5.02 22.91
CA ASP A 141 -20.15 -4.21 23.59
C ASP A 141 -19.07 -5.10 24.25
N ALA A 142 -19.49 -6.23 24.85
CA ALA A 142 -18.55 -7.21 25.43
C ALA A 142 -17.69 -7.90 24.36
N TYR A 143 -18.24 -8.14 23.17
CA TYR A 143 -17.48 -8.71 22.07
C TYR A 143 -16.50 -7.70 21.46
N VAL A 144 -16.90 -6.43 21.32
CA VAL A 144 -15.99 -5.34 20.90
C VAL A 144 -14.82 -5.20 21.88
N GLN A 145 -15.10 -5.34 23.18
CA GLN A 145 -14.07 -5.39 24.21
C GLN A 145 -13.12 -6.58 24.01
N GLN A 146 -13.64 -7.79 23.81
CA GLN A 146 -12.83 -8.99 23.55
C GLN A 146 -11.93 -8.82 22.31
N LEU A 147 -12.48 -8.30 21.20
CA LEU A 147 -11.69 -8.00 20.01
C LEU A 147 -10.55 -7.02 20.30
N SER A 148 -10.80 -6.04 21.18
CA SER A 148 -9.81 -5.05 21.58
C SER A 148 -8.73 -5.60 22.54
N GLN A 149 -8.87 -6.83 23.02
CA GLN A 149 -7.86 -7.52 23.84
C GLN A 149 -6.93 -8.44 23.03
N ILE A 150 -7.23 -8.68 21.75
CA ILE A 150 -6.44 -9.58 20.90
C ILE A 150 -5.11 -8.90 20.55
N GLN A 151 -3.99 -9.59 20.84
CA GLN A 151 -2.66 -9.16 20.42
C GLN A 151 -2.60 -9.08 18.89
N ARG A 152 -1.92 -8.05 18.39
CA ARG A 152 -1.80 -7.83 16.94
C ARG A 152 -0.46 -7.22 16.58
N LYS A 153 -0.26 -6.95 15.29
CA LYS A 153 0.84 -6.12 14.81
C LYS A 153 0.34 -4.72 14.46
N ASP A 154 1.10 -3.68 14.80
CA ASP A 154 0.85 -2.31 14.34
C ASP A 154 1.26 -2.12 12.87
N ALA A 155 1.19 -0.88 12.37
CA ALA A 155 1.54 -0.54 11.00
C ALA A 155 3.02 -0.85 10.66
N GLU A 156 3.89 -0.81 11.67
CA GLU A 156 5.32 -1.09 11.60
C GLU A 156 5.66 -2.58 11.77
N GLY A 157 4.65 -3.42 12.06
CA GLY A 157 4.79 -4.86 12.23
C GLY A 157 5.19 -5.30 13.64
N GLN A 158 5.22 -4.38 14.61
CA GLN A 158 5.56 -4.65 16.00
C GLN A 158 4.35 -5.22 16.75
N PRO A 159 4.56 -6.17 17.68
CA PRO A 159 3.47 -6.69 18.49
C PRO A 159 2.93 -5.60 19.42
N VAL A 160 1.61 -5.39 19.41
CA VAL A 160 0.89 -4.50 20.31
C VAL A 160 -0.27 -5.24 20.98
N THR A 161 -0.51 -4.88 22.24
CA THR A 161 -1.51 -5.50 23.13
C THR A 161 -2.36 -4.43 23.79
N ALA A 162 -3.47 -4.83 24.42
CA ALA A 162 -4.30 -3.89 25.19
C ALA A 162 -3.55 -3.20 26.34
N ARG A 163 -2.49 -3.83 26.86
CA ARG A 163 -1.64 -3.23 27.92
C ARG A 163 -0.88 -1.99 27.46
N ASP A 164 -0.69 -1.85 26.15
CA ASP A 164 0.02 -0.72 25.56
C ASP A 164 -0.89 0.51 25.37
N LEU A 165 -2.22 0.35 25.51
CA LEU A 165 -3.21 1.40 25.27
C LEU A 165 -2.99 2.68 26.09
N PRO A 166 -2.74 2.63 27.42
CA PRO A 166 -2.52 3.84 28.20
C PRO A 166 -1.32 4.63 27.73
N THR A 167 -0.23 3.94 27.36
CA THR A 167 0.99 4.58 26.85
C THR A 167 0.76 5.14 25.44
N GLN A 168 0.17 4.36 24.53
CA GLN A 168 -0.04 4.77 23.14
C GLN A 168 -1.00 5.96 23.02
N LEU A 169 -2.06 5.98 23.83
CA LEU A 169 -3.11 7.00 23.82
C LEU A 169 -2.92 8.07 24.90
N ALA A 170 -1.73 8.14 25.51
CA ALA A 170 -1.38 9.22 26.42
C ALA A 170 -1.42 10.58 25.70
N VAL A 171 -1.89 11.63 26.40
CA VAL A 171 -2.04 12.99 25.85
C VAL A 171 -0.76 13.49 25.16
N THR A 172 0.41 13.15 25.68
CA THR A 172 1.72 13.55 25.13
C THR A 172 2.00 13.01 23.73
N ASN A 173 1.34 11.91 23.35
CA ASN A 173 1.50 11.23 22.06
C ASN A 173 0.43 11.67 21.05
N LEU A 174 -0.57 12.43 21.48
CA LEU A 174 -1.67 12.89 20.63
C LEU A 174 -1.28 14.15 19.86
N LYS A 175 -0.44 14.00 18.85
CA LYS A 175 -0.04 15.09 17.95
C LYS A 175 0.19 14.57 16.54
N TRP A 176 -0.16 15.38 15.55
CA TRP A 176 0.20 15.10 14.17
C TRP A 176 1.71 15.27 13.98
N HIS A 177 2.34 14.22 13.51
CA HIS A 177 3.71 14.21 13.03
C HIS A 177 3.71 14.59 11.54
N ALA A 178 4.63 15.50 11.18
CA ALA A 178 4.93 15.75 9.77
C ALA A 178 5.33 14.43 9.11
N THR A 179 4.90 14.23 7.86
CA THR A 179 5.41 13.12 7.07
C THR A 179 6.93 13.28 6.98
N ALA A 180 7.65 12.21 7.29
CA ALA A 180 9.07 12.18 6.93
C ALA A 180 9.11 12.49 5.43
N PRO A 181 9.89 13.50 4.99
CA PRO A 181 10.06 13.70 3.57
C PRO A 181 10.55 12.36 3.04
N THR A 182 9.79 11.76 2.13
CA THR A 182 10.40 10.79 1.24
C THR A 182 11.61 11.52 0.68
N ASN A 183 12.78 10.89 0.59
CA ASN A 183 14.02 11.58 0.21
C ASN A 183 13.96 11.90 -1.30
N THR A 184 12.91 12.63 -1.72
CA THR A 184 12.49 12.91 -3.07
C THR A 184 13.57 13.68 -3.79
N THR A 185 14.35 14.48 -3.07
CA THR A 185 15.54 15.15 -3.59
C THR A 185 16.58 14.14 -4.10
N ALA A 186 16.91 13.13 -3.30
CA ALA A 186 17.85 12.11 -3.69
C ALA A 186 17.27 11.19 -4.80
N LEU A 187 15.96 10.89 -4.77
CA LEU A 187 15.24 10.21 -5.86
C LEU A 187 15.30 10.98 -7.18
N LYS A 188 15.06 12.29 -7.12
CA LYS A 188 15.12 13.18 -8.29
C LYS A 188 16.53 13.27 -8.84
N ALA A 189 17.55 13.31 -7.98
CA ALA A 189 18.94 13.29 -8.40
C ALA A 189 19.29 11.99 -9.15
N ILE A 190 18.91 10.82 -8.59
CA ILE A 190 19.11 9.52 -9.24
C ILE A 190 18.35 9.44 -10.57
N TRP A 191 17.10 9.92 -10.60
CA TRP A 191 16.29 9.93 -11.82
C TRP A 191 16.89 10.79 -12.92
N LYS A 192 17.49 11.93 -12.55
CA LYS A 192 18.26 12.78 -13.47
C LYS A 192 19.53 12.06 -13.94
N GLN A 193 20.24 11.37 -13.05
CA GLN A 193 21.45 10.61 -13.39
C GLN A 193 21.15 9.50 -14.40
N LEU A 194 20.05 8.77 -14.25
CA LEU A 194 19.63 7.77 -15.25
C LEU A 194 19.41 8.41 -16.63
N ALA A 195 18.83 9.61 -16.69
CA ALA A 195 18.65 10.31 -17.96
C ALA A 195 19.98 10.73 -18.60
N THR A 196 20.96 11.14 -17.79
CA THR A 196 22.32 11.44 -18.29
C THR A 196 22.99 10.19 -18.84
N LEU A 197 22.88 9.05 -18.15
CA LEU A 197 23.47 7.79 -18.60
C LEU A 197 22.88 7.31 -19.92
N ASP A 198 21.56 7.43 -20.06
CA ASP A 198 20.83 7.10 -21.31
C ASP A 198 21.36 7.91 -22.50
N GLN A 199 21.65 9.20 -22.30
CA GLN A 199 22.17 10.09 -23.35
C GLN A 199 23.64 9.82 -23.70
N GLN A 200 24.43 9.28 -22.77
CA GLN A 200 25.84 8.99 -22.97
C GLN A 200 26.08 7.72 -23.80
N THR A 201 25.08 6.84 -23.90
CA THR A 201 25.17 5.57 -24.63
C THR A 201 25.54 5.74 -26.11
N THR A 202 24.98 6.71 -26.81
CA THR A 202 25.21 6.86 -28.27
C THR A 202 26.68 7.12 -28.60
N GLY A 203 27.37 7.95 -27.80
CA GLY A 203 28.79 8.26 -28.04
C GLY A 203 29.73 7.09 -27.71
N LEU A 204 29.34 6.22 -26.77
CA LEU A 204 30.17 5.08 -26.35
C LEU A 204 30.22 3.96 -27.39
N LEU A 205 29.13 3.76 -28.13
CA LEU A 205 29.07 2.76 -29.20
C LEU A 205 29.99 3.13 -30.38
N ASP A 206 30.12 4.41 -30.68
CA ASP A 206 30.97 4.91 -31.77
C ASP A 206 32.47 4.83 -31.45
N GLU A 207 32.84 4.89 -30.17
CA GLU A 207 34.25 4.84 -29.72
C GLU A 207 34.85 3.42 -29.75
N GLY A 208 34.02 2.37 -29.69
CA GLY A 208 34.48 0.97 -29.73
C GLY A 208 35.35 0.51 -28.55
N ASP A 209 35.42 1.29 -27.47
CA ASP A 209 36.19 0.99 -26.26
C ASP A 209 35.38 0.09 -25.32
N THR A 210 35.71 -1.20 -25.31
CA THR A 210 34.99 -2.21 -24.51
C THR A 210 35.08 -1.94 -23.01
N GLN A 211 36.17 -1.36 -22.51
CA GLN A 211 36.31 -1.05 -21.09
C GLN A 211 35.35 0.07 -20.68
N LYS A 212 35.21 1.11 -21.51
CA LYS A 212 34.24 2.18 -21.25
C LYS A 212 32.80 1.69 -21.31
N LEU A 213 32.51 0.72 -22.19
CA LEU A 213 31.19 0.08 -22.24
C LEU A 213 30.90 -0.68 -20.94
N ASP A 214 31.84 -1.49 -20.47
CA ASP A 214 31.70 -2.23 -19.21
C ASP A 214 31.54 -1.27 -18.01
N ASP A 215 32.35 -0.20 -17.94
CA ASP A 215 32.25 0.82 -16.90
C ASP A 215 30.88 1.53 -16.93
N HIS A 216 30.32 1.79 -18.12
CA HIS A 216 29.00 2.38 -18.28
C HIS A 216 27.88 1.44 -17.85
N VAL A 217 27.97 0.14 -18.20
CA VAL A 217 27.06 -0.90 -17.73
C VAL A 217 27.07 -0.94 -16.20
N GLU A 218 28.24 -0.98 -15.57
CA GLU A 218 28.35 -0.97 -14.10
C GLU A 218 27.74 0.31 -13.50
N GLN A 219 27.91 1.46 -14.14
CA GLN A 219 27.32 2.71 -13.68
C GLN A 219 25.79 2.69 -13.76
N ILE A 220 25.21 2.14 -14.83
CA ILE A 220 23.77 1.92 -14.95
C ILE A 220 23.30 0.98 -13.84
N GLN A 221 23.95 -0.16 -13.63
CA GLN A 221 23.58 -1.15 -12.61
C GLN A 221 23.61 -0.56 -11.19
N ARG A 222 24.69 0.16 -10.83
CA ARG A 222 24.80 0.84 -9.53
C ARG A 222 23.71 1.90 -9.34
N THR A 223 23.37 2.63 -10.40
CA THR A 223 22.33 3.66 -10.36
C THR A 223 20.94 3.04 -10.23
N ASN A 224 20.66 1.95 -10.95
CA ASN A 224 19.41 1.18 -10.89
C ASN A 224 19.15 0.55 -9.52
N GLN A 225 20.21 0.15 -8.79
CA GLN A 225 20.05 -0.46 -7.48
C GLN A 225 19.37 0.47 -6.44
N GLN A 226 19.54 1.79 -6.59
CA GLN A 226 18.98 2.78 -5.67
C GLN A 226 17.43 2.84 -5.71
N PRO A 227 16.77 3.07 -6.87
CA PRO A 227 15.31 3.06 -6.95
C PRO A 227 14.74 1.66 -6.63
N ILE A 228 15.44 0.57 -6.96
CA ILE A 228 15.04 -0.79 -6.54
C ILE A 228 15.00 -0.88 -5.01
N ASN A 229 16.09 -0.50 -4.33
CA ASN A 229 16.17 -0.60 -2.87
C ASN A 229 15.11 0.24 -2.17
N TRP A 230 14.84 1.45 -2.66
CA TRP A 230 13.82 2.32 -2.08
C TRP A 230 12.40 1.84 -2.38
N PHE A 231 12.14 1.33 -3.58
CA PHE A 231 10.88 0.67 -3.89
C PHE A 231 10.65 -0.52 -2.95
N ILE A 232 11.63 -1.40 -2.81
CA ILE A 232 11.54 -2.59 -1.95
C ILE A 232 11.29 -2.18 -0.49
N LYS A 233 12.04 -1.21 0.02
CA LYS A 233 11.81 -0.67 1.38
C LYS A 233 10.41 -0.09 1.53
N ALA A 234 9.90 0.62 0.53
CA ALA A 234 8.57 1.23 0.56
C ALA A 234 7.41 0.22 0.55
N ILE A 235 7.63 -0.99 0.02
CA ILE A 235 6.60 -2.03 -0.07
C ILE A 235 6.80 -3.18 0.93
N GLN A 236 7.87 -3.16 1.73
CA GLN A 236 8.27 -4.29 2.59
C GLN A 236 7.19 -4.72 3.59
N THR A 237 6.39 -3.78 4.08
CA THR A 237 5.30 -4.01 5.04
C THR A 237 4.00 -4.44 4.35
N ASP A 238 3.88 -4.18 3.04
CA ASP A 238 2.66 -4.38 2.27
C ASP A 238 2.57 -5.82 1.69
N TYR A 239 3.68 -6.57 1.70
CA TYR A 239 3.79 -7.90 1.07
C TYR A 239 4.62 -8.89 1.88
N SER A 240 4.42 -10.19 1.63
CA SER A 240 5.22 -11.25 2.27
C SER A 240 6.69 -11.21 1.82
N ALA A 241 7.61 -11.69 2.67
CA ALA A 241 9.03 -11.76 2.35
C ALA A 241 9.32 -12.45 1.00
N LYS A 242 8.64 -13.57 0.70
CA LYS A 242 8.75 -14.25 -0.60
C LYS A 242 8.36 -13.34 -1.77
N THR A 243 7.30 -12.56 -1.61
CA THR A 243 6.84 -11.62 -2.64
C THR A 243 7.83 -10.47 -2.84
N ILE A 244 8.39 -9.95 -1.75
CA ILE A 244 9.44 -8.92 -1.78
C ILE A 244 10.68 -9.43 -2.51
N THR A 245 11.14 -10.64 -2.20
CA THR A 245 12.25 -11.29 -2.89
C THR A 245 11.97 -11.46 -4.38
N ASN A 246 10.76 -11.86 -4.75
CA ASN A 246 10.38 -11.99 -6.17
C ASN A 246 10.36 -10.64 -6.91
N TYR A 247 9.88 -9.57 -6.28
CA TYR A 247 9.95 -8.23 -6.87
C TYR A 247 11.39 -7.78 -7.08
N ARG A 248 12.23 -7.95 -6.06
CA ARG A 248 13.65 -7.60 -6.11
C ARG A 248 14.36 -8.34 -7.24
N LYS A 249 14.27 -9.68 -7.27
CA LYS A 249 14.92 -10.52 -8.29
C LYS A 249 14.48 -10.14 -9.71
N ALA A 250 13.18 -9.94 -9.93
CA ALA A 250 12.67 -9.58 -11.24
C ALA A 250 13.15 -8.20 -11.72
N LEU A 251 13.30 -7.24 -10.80
CA LEU A 251 13.83 -5.91 -11.13
C LEU A 251 15.34 -5.92 -11.33
N GLU A 252 16.09 -6.65 -10.49
CA GLU A 252 17.54 -6.79 -10.63
C GLU A 252 17.86 -7.49 -11.97
N PHE A 253 17.17 -8.59 -12.30
CA PHE A 253 17.28 -9.25 -13.59
C PHE A 253 17.00 -8.29 -14.75
N TYR A 254 15.83 -7.66 -14.78
CA TYR A 254 15.47 -6.85 -15.95
C TYR A 254 16.29 -5.57 -16.08
N LEU A 255 16.56 -4.87 -14.97
CA LEU A 255 17.22 -3.57 -15.04
C LEU A 255 18.74 -3.68 -15.11
N ASN A 256 19.33 -4.64 -14.38
CA ASN A 256 20.79 -4.75 -14.27
C ASN A 256 21.37 -5.80 -15.22
N GLU A 257 20.65 -6.91 -15.46
CA GLU A 257 21.16 -8.00 -16.31
C GLU A 257 20.67 -7.90 -17.75
N TYR A 258 19.53 -7.22 -18.00
CA TYR A 258 19.03 -7.00 -19.35
C TYR A 258 19.25 -5.56 -19.85
N LEU A 259 18.54 -4.56 -19.29
CA LEU A 259 18.59 -3.18 -19.79
C LEU A 259 20.00 -2.57 -19.74
N ALA A 260 20.75 -2.78 -18.64
CA ALA A 260 22.10 -2.23 -18.54
C ALA A 260 23.03 -2.74 -19.66
N TYR A 261 22.95 -4.03 -20.01
CA TYR A 261 23.72 -4.61 -21.11
C TYR A 261 23.21 -4.22 -22.50
N HIS A 262 21.98 -3.71 -22.60
CA HIS A 262 21.46 -3.02 -23.78
C HIS A 262 21.75 -1.51 -23.75
N LEU A 263 22.61 -1.08 -22.82
CA LEU A 263 23.05 0.31 -22.61
C LEU A 263 21.87 1.29 -22.48
N THR A 264 20.77 0.82 -21.90
CA THR A 264 19.54 1.58 -21.75
C THR A 264 19.13 1.65 -20.29
N THR A 265 18.35 2.67 -19.94
CA THR A 265 17.94 2.92 -18.57
C THR A 265 16.42 2.91 -18.43
N LEU A 266 15.92 2.93 -17.19
CA LEU A 266 14.49 3.15 -16.88
C LEU A 266 13.87 4.42 -17.49
N ARG A 267 14.68 5.32 -18.05
CA ARG A 267 14.23 6.54 -18.72
C ARG A 267 13.93 6.34 -20.20
N SER A 268 14.51 5.31 -20.81
CA SER A 268 14.32 5.00 -22.22
C SER A 268 12.89 4.51 -22.50
N PRO A 269 12.31 4.83 -23.67
CA PRO A 269 11.08 4.21 -24.15
C PRO A 269 11.15 2.67 -24.14
N ASP A 270 12.33 2.11 -24.42
CA ASP A 270 12.56 0.66 -24.53
C ASP A 270 12.51 -0.06 -23.18
N ALA A 271 12.61 0.68 -22.07
CA ALA A 271 12.48 0.12 -20.72
C ALA A 271 11.08 -0.45 -20.41
N THR A 272 10.12 -0.25 -21.31
CA THR A 272 8.79 -0.86 -21.25
C THR A 272 8.62 -2.05 -22.19
N ASN A 273 9.63 -2.37 -23.00
CA ASN A 273 9.62 -3.47 -23.97
C ASN A 273 9.98 -4.82 -23.34
N VAL A 274 9.32 -5.19 -22.24
CA VAL A 274 9.61 -6.43 -21.49
C VAL A 274 9.41 -7.69 -22.34
N GLY A 275 8.55 -7.63 -23.36
CA GLY A 275 8.23 -8.71 -24.30
C GLY A 275 9.45 -9.31 -25.01
N GLU A 276 10.48 -8.52 -25.30
CA GLU A 276 11.71 -9.01 -25.94
C GLU A 276 12.40 -10.11 -25.15
N LEU A 277 12.29 -10.09 -23.81
CA LEU A 277 12.84 -11.16 -22.97
C LEU A 277 12.37 -12.55 -23.40
N PHE A 278 11.13 -12.67 -23.88
CA PHE A 278 10.59 -13.94 -24.34
C PHE A 278 11.33 -14.46 -25.57
N LEU A 279 11.74 -13.56 -26.48
CA LEU A 279 12.57 -13.89 -27.64
C LEU A 279 13.99 -14.34 -27.23
N HIS A 280 14.42 -13.95 -26.02
CA HIS A 280 15.67 -14.38 -25.41
C HIS A 280 15.50 -15.60 -24.47
N GLY A 281 14.39 -16.34 -24.58
CA GLY A 281 14.19 -17.61 -23.87
C GLY A 281 13.65 -17.49 -22.44
N VAL A 282 13.23 -16.29 -22.02
CA VAL A 282 12.59 -16.11 -20.70
C VAL A 282 11.19 -16.72 -20.72
N SER A 283 10.88 -17.54 -19.72
CA SER A 283 9.57 -18.18 -19.60
C SER A 283 8.43 -17.16 -19.51
N GLU A 284 7.23 -17.53 -19.99
CA GLU A 284 6.03 -16.69 -19.87
C GLU A 284 5.73 -16.26 -18.42
N THR A 285 5.99 -17.17 -17.46
CA THR A 285 5.78 -16.89 -16.03
C THR A 285 6.73 -15.80 -15.53
N GLU A 286 8.00 -15.86 -15.91
CA GLU A 286 9.01 -14.87 -15.54
C GLU A 286 8.77 -13.54 -16.26
N LEU A 287 8.42 -13.58 -17.54
CA LEU A 287 8.01 -12.43 -18.34
C LEU A 287 6.86 -11.66 -17.68
N LYS A 288 5.77 -12.36 -17.33
CA LYS A 288 4.61 -11.76 -16.63
C LYS A 288 4.99 -11.21 -15.25
N ARG A 289 5.94 -11.84 -14.56
CA ARG A 289 6.47 -11.36 -13.27
C ARG A 289 7.27 -10.08 -13.46
N THR A 290 8.21 -10.04 -14.39
CA THR A 290 9.01 -8.86 -14.74
C THR A 290 8.11 -7.69 -15.10
N ARG A 291 7.15 -7.89 -16.01
CA ARG A 291 6.14 -6.88 -16.37
C ARG A 291 5.43 -6.29 -15.15
N ARG A 292 4.98 -7.16 -14.23
CA ARG A 292 4.28 -6.73 -13.02
C ARG A 292 5.18 -5.95 -12.08
N SER A 293 6.42 -6.40 -11.90
CA SER A 293 7.43 -5.76 -11.06
C SER A 293 7.79 -4.38 -11.59
N THR A 294 8.10 -4.27 -12.89
CA THR A 294 8.41 -3.00 -13.57
C THR A 294 7.23 -2.03 -13.48
N ALA A 295 6.00 -2.49 -13.73
CA ALA A 295 4.80 -1.65 -13.59
C ALA A 295 4.59 -1.11 -12.16
N ARG A 296 5.01 -1.86 -11.13
CA ARG A 296 4.97 -1.43 -9.73
C ARG A 296 6.08 -0.43 -9.40
N LEU A 297 7.26 -0.60 -9.97
CA LEU A 297 8.33 0.38 -9.86
C LEU A 297 7.90 1.72 -10.48
N TYR A 298 7.34 1.74 -11.69
CA TYR A 298 6.79 2.96 -12.30
C TYR A 298 5.71 3.61 -11.43
N GLN A 299 4.84 2.81 -10.80
CA GLN A 299 3.86 3.34 -9.85
C GLN A 299 4.54 4.02 -8.65
N PHE A 300 5.59 3.41 -8.11
CA PHE A 300 6.38 4.01 -7.03
C PHE A 300 7.05 5.31 -7.48
N LEU A 301 7.61 5.37 -8.70
CA LEU A 301 8.19 6.60 -9.25
C LEU A 301 7.16 7.73 -9.37
N GLN A 302 5.93 7.40 -9.81
CA GLN A 302 4.83 8.37 -9.90
C GLN A 302 4.39 8.88 -8.52
N GLN A 303 4.29 7.98 -7.53
CA GLN A 303 3.93 8.33 -6.15
C GLN A 303 4.95 9.27 -5.49
N ASN A 304 6.19 9.26 -5.99
CA ASN A 304 7.26 10.13 -5.55
C ASN A 304 7.46 11.37 -6.45
N GLY A 305 6.55 11.61 -7.40
CA GLY A 305 6.58 12.78 -8.27
C GLY A 305 7.75 12.81 -9.26
N LEU A 306 8.28 11.65 -9.65
CA LEU A 306 9.35 11.53 -10.65
C LEU A 306 8.81 11.42 -12.07
N ILE A 307 7.59 10.92 -12.21
CA ILE A 307 6.86 10.82 -13.48
C ILE A 307 5.42 11.27 -13.25
N SER A 308 4.76 11.71 -14.31
CA SER A 308 3.35 12.13 -14.25
C SER A 308 2.40 10.93 -14.19
N ALA A 309 1.14 11.21 -13.86
CA ALA A 309 0.08 10.19 -13.94
C ALA A 309 -0.19 9.73 -15.38
N ALA A 310 0.09 10.58 -16.38
CA ALA A 310 0.01 10.23 -17.79
C ALA A 310 1.14 9.26 -18.18
N ASP A 311 2.37 9.56 -17.78
CA ASP A 311 3.53 8.69 -18.04
C ASP A 311 3.34 7.29 -17.43
N LEU A 312 2.82 7.21 -16.21
CA LEU A 312 2.48 5.93 -15.57
C LEU A 312 1.43 5.14 -16.37
N ARG A 313 0.46 5.83 -16.98
CA ARG A 313 -0.60 5.19 -17.77
C ARG A 313 0.00 4.60 -19.04
N THR A 314 0.79 5.40 -19.75
CA THR A 314 1.52 5.00 -20.96
C THR A 314 2.43 3.81 -20.67
N ALA A 315 3.32 3.91 -19.67
CA ALA A 315 4.22 2.82 -19.31
C ALA A 315 3.49 1.51 -18.98
N LYS A 316 2.34 1.57 -18.31
CA LYS A 316 1.53 0.37 -18.04
C LYS A 316 0.88 -0.22 -19.28
N GLN A 317 0.49 0.62 -20.24
CA GLN A 317 -0.04 0.19 -21.52
C GLN A 317 1.06 -0.47 -22.35
N ASP A 318 2.24 0.15 -22.44
CA ASP A 318 3.37 -0.36 -23.22
C ASP A 318 3.89 -1.68 -22.65
N LEU A 319 4.09 -1.76 -21.33
CA LEU A 319 4.45 -3.00 -20.63
C LEU A 319 3.46 -4.14 -20.90
N LYS A 320 2.17 -3.81 -20.99
CA LYS A 320 1.13 -4.80 -21.30
C LYS A 320 1.19 -5.18 -22.77
N GLY A 321 1.19 -4.20 -23.68
CA GLY A 321 1.22 -4.40 -25.12
C GLY A 321 2.44 -5.18 -25.58
N SER A 322 3.61 -4.88 -25.03
CA SER A 322 4.87 -5.59 -25.33
C SER A 322 4.77 -7.09 -25.03
N VAL A 323 4.23 -7.48 -23.87
CA VAL A 323 4.02 -8.90 -23.54
C VAL A 323 2.90 -9.53 -24.37
N ASP A 324 1.77 -8.85 -24.52
CA ASP A 324 0.61 -9.38 -25.25
C ASP A 324 0.96 -9.59 -26.74
N SER A 325 1.78 -8.70 -27.34
CA SER A 325 2.18 -8.79 -28.75
C SER A 325 3.01 -10.03 -29.05
N VAL A 326 3.98 -10.36 -28.18
CA VAL A 326 4.85 -11.51 -28.39
C VAL A 326 4.08 -12.80 -28.13
N LEU A 327 3.31 -12.88 -27.05
CA LEU A 327 2.54 -14.09 -26.74
C LEU A 327 1.48 -14.39 -27.80
N ALA A 328 0.74 -13.37 -28.27
CA ALA A 328 -0.22 -13.55 -29.35
C ALA A 328 0.46 -13.96 -30.66
N GLY A 329 1.65 -13.41 -30.96
CA GLY A 329 2.42 -13.79 -32.14
C GLY A 329 2.78 -15.27 -32.18
N PHE A 330 3.07 -15.90 -31.03
CA PHE A 330 3.37 -17.33 -30.96
C PHE A 330 2.12 -18.22 -31.00
N ASP A 331 0.97 -17.77 -30.50
CA ASP A 331 -0.31 -18.50 -30.65
C ASP A 331 -0.73 -18.65 -32.13
N PHE A 332 -0.25 -17.78 -33.02
CA PHE A 332 -0.47 -17.90 -34.48
C PHE A 332 0.49 -18.87 -35.18
N TYR A 333 1.60 -19.26 -34.54
CA TYR A 333 2.63 -20.12 -35.08
C TYR A 333 2.64 -21.53 -34.48
N ASP A 334 1.54 -21.95 -33.86
CA ASP A 334 1.34 -23.33 -33.41
C ASP A 334 0.44 -24.13 -34.37
N PRO A 335 0.97 -24.63 -35.52
CA PRO A 335 0.29 -25.61 -36.35
C PRO A 335 0.91 -27.02 -36.20
N PHE A 336 1.24 -27.47 -34.97
CA PHE A 336 1.73 -28.85 -34.76
C PHE A 336 1.18 -29.55 -33.52
#